data_AF-A0A2P5I271-F1
#
_entry.id   AF-A0A2P5I271-F1
#
_cell.length_a   1.000
_cell.length_b   1.000
_cell.length_c   1.000
_cell.angle_alpha   90.00
_cell.angle_beta   90.00
_cell.angle_gamma   90.00
#
_symmetry.space_group_name_H-M   'P 1'
#
loop_
_entity.id
_entity.type
_entity.pdbx_description
1 polymer ?
#
loop_
_entity_poly.entity_id
_entity_poly.type
_entity_poly.pdbx_seq_one_letter_code
_entity_poly.pdbx_strand_id
1 'polypeptide(L)'
;MFAVQKGLNRVHLHTALAVLLVLSIALVLLRFSDNDVLIDSLKHYEQIQAAHQNDSDTKGSGRPRPQHPGTQNTWYQNIWQKLQNKQYCKWEFSHYEASEYEEQWFSIIDEAQHDICSVVAQPKHAEQSTKIVRRIESLLRLDTNITWTKFDTISPADPVPDDHLFSRMHYHRTCYDAKLDAFRPSTGRGVQLIEPLWGMLRDPFDGWCGAQRLTMPDWDSRDEYQSKEAIMPMGFAPYAYDAKATSPLELTRKLHTWRPHGLPPWHSHLTPSQDAHGGGMTVFEKPRNIFVDLGSSYFGGWAGPGVAVGASNAASGRWFYDTYHARGQPFDTYVAVEVDHLDPTVAQSQLPPDLVGIYNLINTPLTMDEGDKLNAVGLLKRISKPGDFFVLKLDIDMTPIEVPIIKNMLADDPAKGGASANVDELMVEHHVVYSPMTGPGPEHPWGNLDPAVFGDLAYSYTFFRDLRKKGIRSHSWP
;
A
#
# COMPACT_ATOMS: atom_id res chain seq x y z
N MET A 1 -31.40 -52.61 -35.32
CA MET A 1 -32.23 -52.10 -36.44
C MET A 1 -32.02 -50.59 -36.52
N PHE A 2 -31.49 -50.12 -37.65
CA PHE A 2 -31.42 -48.74 -38.19
C PHE A 2 -30.97 -47.61 -37.24
N ALA A 3 -29.80 -46.96 -37.34
CA ALA A 3 -29.06 -46.40 -38.48
C ALA A 3 -29.89 -45.48 -39.39
N VAL A 4 -29.90 -44.17 -39.11
CA VAL A 4 -29.91 -43.10 -40.12
C VAL A 4 -28.98 -41.97 -39.69
N GLN A 5 -28.02 -41.69 -40.55
CA GLN A 5 -27.00 -40.67 -40.53
C GLN A 5 -27.42 -39.51 -41.45
N LYS A 6 -27.13 -38.26 -41.06
CA LYS A 6 -26.83 -37.07 -41.92
C LYS A 6 -26.89 -35.85 -41.00
N GLY A 7 -25.92 -34.96 -40.91
CA GLY A 7 -24.91 -34.56 -41.88
C GLY A 7 -24.83 -33.04 -41.81
N LEU A 8 -24.26 -32.51 -40.72
CA LEU A 8 -23.94 -31.09 -40.58
C LEU A 8 -22.42 -30.98 -40.57
N ASN A 9 -21.89 -30.35 -41.63
CA ASN A 9 -20.46 -30.13 -41.83
C ASN A 9 -19.86 -29.45 -40.60
N ARG A 10 -19.03 -30.19 -39.85
CA ARG A 10 -18.21 -29.69 -38.72
C ARG A 10 -17.43 -28.42 -39.06
N VAL A 11 -17.13 -28.21 -40.34
CA VAL A 11 -16.39 -27.04 -40.84
C VAL A 11 -17.18 -25.74 -40.60
N HIS A 12 -18.51 -25.72 -40.74
CA HIS A 12 -19.29 -24.49 -40.55
C HIS A 12 -19.51 -24.11 -39.07
N LEU A 13 -19.53 -25.10 -38.17
CA LEU A 13 -19.71 -24.85 -36.73
C LEU A 13 -18.45 -24.23 -36.12
N HIS A 14 -17.26 -24.69 -36.53
CA HIS A 14 -16.00 -24.11 -36.07
C HIS A 14 -15.76 -22.70 -36.60
N THR A 15 -16.15 -22.40 -37.85
CA THR A 15 -16.04 -21.03 -38.39
C THR A 15 -17.04 -20.09 -37.71
N ALA A 16 -18.26 -20.53 -37.41
CA ALA A 16 -19.25 -19.71 -36.71
C ALA A 16 -18.82 -19.41 -35.25
N LEU A 17 -18.24 -20.38 -34.55
CA LEU A 17 -17.68 -20.17 -33.20
C LEU A 17 -16.44 -19.27 -33.21
N ALA A 18 -15.58 -19.38 -34.22
CA ALA A 18 -14.43 -18.49 -34.37
C ALA A 18 -14.86 -17.04 -34.67
N VAL A 19 -15.89 -16.84 -35.51
CA VAL A 19 -16.44 -15.50 -35.81
C VAL A 19 -17.14 -14.90 -34.59
N LEU A 20 -17.89 -15.69 -33.81
CA LEU A 20 -18.48 -15.23 -32.55
C LEU A 20 -17.43 -14.90 -31.50
N LEU A 21 -16.34 -15.66 -31.42
CA LEU A 21 -15.22 -15.37 -30.51
C LEU A 21 -14.50 -14.08 -30.92
N VAL A 22 -14.24 -13.88 -32.21
CA VAL A 22 -13.62 -12.65 -32.74
C VAL A 22 -14.52 -11.42 -32.56
N LEU A 23 -15.83 -11.56 -32.76
CA LEU A 23 -16.79 -10.48 -32.50
C LEU A 23 -16.94 -10.17 -31.01
N SER A 24 -16.86 -11.18 -30.13
CA SER A 24 -16.88 -10.99 -28.68
C SER A 24 -15.62 -10.27 -28.20
N ILE A 25 -14.46 -10.63 -28.75
CA ILE A 25 -13.19 -9.95 -28.49
C ILE A 25 -13.22 -8.52 -29.04
N ALA A 26 -13.79 -8.30 -30.24
CA ALA A 26 -13.94 -6.96 -30.82
C ALA A 26 -14.91 -6.07 -30.02
N LEU A 27 -16.01 -6.62 -29.47
CA LEU A 27 -16.93 -5.89 -28.59
C LEU A 27 -16.35 -5.59 -27.21
N VAL A 28 -15.46 -6.45 -26.70
CA VAL A 28 -14.67 -6.18 -25.48
C VAL A 28 -13.61 -5.12 -25.73
N LEU A 29 -13.01 -5.08 -26.94
CA LEU A 29 -12.03 -4.06 -27.31
C LEU A 29 -12.65 -2.70 -27.67
N LEU A 30 -13.91 -2.65 -28.11
CA LEU A 30 -14.61 -1.41 -28.45
C LEU A 30 -15.25 -0.67 -27.25
N ARG A 31 -15.10 -1.19 -26.02
CA ARG A 31 -15.65 -0.57 -24.79
C ARG A 31 -14.62 0.13 -23.89
N PHE A 32 -13.37 0.28 -24.34
CA PHE A 32 -12.32 0.97 -23.57
C PHE A 32 -11.79 2.16 -24.37
N SER A 33 -12.42 3.33 -24.15
CA SER A 33 -11.89 4.64 -24.53
C SER A 33 -11.96 5.50 -23.28
N ASP A 34 -10.79 6.03 -22.91
CA ASP A 34 -10.53 7.12 -21.95
C ASP A 34 -9.57 6.71 -20.81
N ASN A 35 -8.38 6.19 -21.16
CA ASN A 35 -7.07 6.56 -20.58
C ASN A 35 -5.94 5.72 -21.24
N ASP A 36 -5.55 6.08 -22.46
CA ASP A 36 -4.87 5.16 -23.39
C ASP A 36 -3.35 5.01 -23.23
N VAL A 37 -2.66 5.79 -22.39
CA VAL A 37 -1.18 5.86 -22.51
C VAL A 37 -0.45 4.84 -21.63
N LEU A 38 -0.90 4.69 -20.40
CA LEU A 38 -0.25 3.81 -19.42
C LEU A 38 -0.69 2.35 -19.62
N ILE A 39 -1.95 2.15 -20.03
CA ILE A 39 -2.58 0.84 -20.21
C ILE A 39 -2.02 0.11 -21.43
N ASP A 40 -1.81 0.80 -22.55
CA ASP A 40 -1.24 0.18 -23.76
C ASP A 40 0.24 -0.17 -23.57
N SER A 41 0.99 0.65 -22.83
CA SER A 41 2.41 0.40 -22.53
C SER A 41 2.59 -0.82 -21.62
N LEU A 42 1.70 -1.02 -20.64
CA LEU A 42 1.76 -2.14 -19.70
C LEU A 42 1.23 -3.45 -20.30
N LYS A 43 0.10 -3.44 -21.02
CA LYS A 43 -0.45 -4.64 -21.70
C LYS A 43 0.53 -5.24 -22.71
N HIS A 44 1.31 -4.39 -23.37
CA HIS A 44 2.25 -4.84 -24.40
C HIS A 44 3.58 -5.34 -23.82
N TYR A 45 3.98 -4.86 -22.63
CA TYR A 45 5.13 -5.39 -21.89
C TYR A 45 4.89 -6.82 -21.36
N GLU A 46 3.68 -7.12 -20.89
CA GLU A 46 3.29 -8.49 -20.47
C GLU A 46 3.33 -9.50 -21.62
N GLN A 47 2.95 -9.09 -22.83
CA GLN A 47 3.07 -9.92 -24.04
C GLN A 47 4.52 -10.24 -24.41
N ILE A 48 5.46 -9.34 -24.07
CA ILE A 48 6.90 -9.52 -24.33
C ILE A 48 7.52 -10.50 -23.33
N GLN A 49 7.14 -10.42 -22.04
CA GLN A 49 7.56 -11.40 -21.02
C GLN A 49 7.10 -12.82 -21.39
N ALA A 50 5.85 -12.98 -21.83
CA ALA A 50 5.31 -14.25 -22.30
C ALA A 50 6.02 -14.78 -23.57
N ALA A 51 6.43 -13.90 -24.49
CA ALA A 51 7.20 -14.29 -25.67
C ALA A 51 8.63 -14.72 -25.33
N HIS A 52 9.28 -14.04 -24.38
CA HIS A 52 10.63 -14.40 -23.91
C HIS A 52 10.66 -15.72 -23.11
N GLN A 53 9.62 -16.03 -22.34
CA GLN A 53 9.48 -17.33 -21.66
C GLN A 53 9.28 -18.48 -22.65
N ASN A 54 8.47 -18.30 -23.69
CA ASN A 54 8.26 -19.32 -24.73
C ASN A 54 9.52 -19.62 -25.58
N ASP A 55 10.46 -18.67 -25.68
CA ASP A 55 11.71 -18.88 -26.43
C ASP A 55 12.78 -19.62 -25.58
N SER A 56 12.57 -19.71 -24.26
CA SER A 56 13.48 -20.41 -23.35
C SER A 56 13.25 -21.94 -23.26
N ASP A 57 12.12 -22.43 -23.78
CA ASP A 57 11.71 -23.84 -23.73
C ASP A 57 12.14 -24.67 -24.95
N THR A 58 12.90 -24.11 -25.89
CA THR A 58 13.46 -24.87 -27.04
C THR A 58 14.97 -25.06 -26.94
N LYS A 59 15.45 -25.68 -25.85
CA LYS A 59 16.82 -26.21 -25.77
C LYS A 59 16.87 -27.64 -26.30
N GLY A 60 17.25 -27.80 -27.57
CA GLY A 60 17.50 -29.12 -28.13
C GLY A 60 17.98 -29.17 -29.57
N SER A 61 19.05 -28.46 -29.95
CA SER A 61 20.02 -28.94 -30.95
C SER A 61 21.13 -27.91 -31.21
N GLY A 62 22.39 -28.37 -31.13
CA GLY A 62 23.57 -27.56 -31.36
C GLY A 62 23.76 -27.19 -32.84
N ARG A 63 23.25 -26.04 -33.25
CA ARG A 63 23.68 -25.34 -34.47
C ARG A 63 24.21 -23.94 -34.15
N PRO A 64 25.17 -23.41 -34.94
CA PRO A 64 25.73 -22.09 -34.72
C PRO A 64 24.63 -21.03 -34.90
N ARG A 65 24.51 -20.10 -33.94
CA ARG A 65 23.56 -18.98 -34.02
C ARG A 65 23.87 -18.11 -35.25
N PRO A 66 22.88 -17.79 -36.09
CA PRO A 66 23.03 -16.74 -37.08
C PRO A 66 23.19 -15.40 -36.35
N GLN A 67 24.20 -14.62 -36.72
CA GLN A 67 24.31 -13.23 -36.34
C GLN A 67 23.16 -12.46 -36.99
N HIS A 68 22.12 -12.16 -36.23
CA HIS A 68 21.04 -11.29 -36.68
C HIS A 68 21.49 -9.83 -36.62
N PRO A 69 21.37 -9.04 -37.71
CA PRO A 69 21.65 -7.62 -37.70
C PRO A 69 20.57 -6.87 -36.91
N GLY A 70 20.95 -6.27 -35.78
CA GLY A 70 20.53 -4.93 -35.33
C GLY A 70 19.07 -4.46 -35.43
N THR A 71 18.04 -5.30 -35.26
CA THR A 71 16.63 -4.88 -35.31
C THR A 71 16.01 -4.49 -33.96
N GLN A 72 16.77 -4.50 -32.85
CA GLN A 72 16.20 -4.23 -31.52
C GLN A 72 15.92 -2.74 -31.19
N ASN A 73 16.27 -1.77 -32.04
CA ASN A 73 16.23 -0.35 -31.64
C ASN A 73 15.13 0.52 -32.28
N THR A 74 14.33 0.00 -33.22
CA THR A 74 13.27 0.81 -33.87
C THR A 74 11.93 0.79 -33.11
N TRP A 75 11.68 -0.23 -32.28
CA TRP A 75 10.44 -0.34 -31.51
C TRP A 75 10.46 0.51 -30.22
N TYR A 76 11.56 0.46 -29.46
CA TYR A 76 11.78 1.40 -28.35
C TYR A 76 11.66 2.84 -28.85
N GLN A 77 12.33 3.19 -29.96
CA GLN A 77 12.25 4.53 -30.54
C GLN A 77 10.82 4.95 -30.95
N ASN A 78 9.96 4.03 -31.40
CA ASN A 78 8.57 4.33 -31.79
C ASN A 78 7.63 4.56 -30.59
N ILE A 79 7.78 3.79 -29.51
CA ILE A 79 7.06 4.04 -28.25
C ILE A 79 7.56 5.36 -27.64
N TRP A 80 8.87 5.59 -27.68
CA TRP A 80 9.49 6.84 -27.25
C TRP A 80 9.03 8.06 -28.07
N GLN A 81 8.88 7.96 -29.39
CA GLN A 81 8.31 9.06 -30.20
C GLN A 81 6.85 9.36 -29.83
N LYS A 82 6.06 8.34 -29.48
CA LYS A 82 4.69 8.54 -28.99
C LYS A 82 4.64 9.16 -27.59
N LEU A 83 5.63 8.88 -26.74
CA LEU A 83 5.80 9.50 -25.42
C LEU A 83 6.41 10.91 -25.51
N GLN A 84 7.28 11.20 -26.48
CA GLN A 84 7.83 12.55 -26.71
C GLN A 84 6.74 13.57 -27.03
N ASN A 85 5.62 13.13 -27.61
CA ASN A 85 4.46 13.97 -27.87
C ASN A 85 3.47 14.05 -26.69
N LYS A 86 3.63 13.24 -25.64
CA LYS A 86 2.72 13.20 -24.49
C LYS A 86 3.46 13.53 -23.20
N GLN A 87 3.12 14.67 -22.62
CA GLN A 87 3.69 15.12 -21.36
C GLN A 87 3.47 14.07 -20.26
N TYR A 88 4.56 13.54 -19.69
CA TYR A 88 4.47 12.65 -18.53
C TYR A 88 4.04 13.47 -17.31
N CYS A 89 3.14 12.91 -16.49
CA CYS A 89 2.68 13.55 -15.27
C CYS A 89 2.64 12.56 -14.12
N LYS A 90 2.93 13.05 -12.93
CA LYS A 90 2.77 12.35 -11.67
C LYS A 90 1.84 13.12 -10.74
N TRP A 91 1.47 12.47 -9.65
CA TRP A 91 0.68 13.06 -8.58
C TRP A 91 1.56 13.18 -7.35
N GLU A 92 1.48 14.32 -6.70
CA GLU A 92 2.25 14.64 -5.51
C GLU A 92 1.30 14.96 -4.38
N PHE A 93 1.62 14.48 -3.19
CA PHE A 93 0.89 14.84 -1.99
C PHE A 93 0.85 16.36 -1.83
N SER A 94 -0.31 16.88 -1.45
CA SER A 94 -0.55 18.30 -1.24
C SER A 94 -0.71 18.60 0.25
N HIS A 95 -1.68 17.97 0.90
CA HIS A 95 -1.97 18.19 2.31
C HIS A 95 -2.88 17.10 2.87
N TYR A 96 -2.92 17.04 4.19
CA TYR A 96 -3.82 16.21 4.97
C TYR A 96 -4.99 17.05 5.50
N GLU A 97 -6.19 16.47 5.49
CA GLU A 97 -7.40 17.05 6.07
C GLU A 97 -8.02 16.01 7.02
N ALA A 98 -8.04 16.31 8.31
CA ALA A 98 -8.74 15.49 9.29
C ALA A 98 -10.26 15.59 9.08
N SER A 99 -10.98 14.49 9.31
CA SER A 99 -12.44 14.53 9.30
C SER A 99 -12.98 15.32 10.50
N GLU A 100 -14.25 15.74 10.41
CA GLU A 100 -14.93 16.39 11.53
C GLU A 100 -14.93 15.48 12.77
N TYR A 101 -15.11 14.17 12.60
CA TYR A 101 -15.08 13.23 13.70
C TYR A 101 -13.67 13.05 14.29
N GLU A 102 -12.61 13.04 13.47
CA GLU A 102 -11.24 12.99 13.97
C GLU A 102 -10.90 14.24 14.81
N GLU A 103 -11.27 15.44 14.35
CA GLU A 103 -11.06 16.67 15.13
C GLU A 103 -11.87 16.66 16.43
N GLN A 104 -13.12 16.20 16.37
CA GLN A 104 -13.95 16.07 17.55
C GLN A 104 -13.36 15.07 18.56
N TRP A 105 -12.88 13.92 18.09
CA TRP A 105 -12.21 12.91 18.90
C TRP A 105 -10.94 13.47 19.53
N PHE A 106 -10.11 14.15 18.74
CA PHE A 106 -8.90 14.79 19.22
C PHE A 106 -9.17 15.84 20.31
N SER A 107 -10.30 16.56 20.21
CA SER A 107 -10.68 17.58 21.20
C SER A 107 -11.03 17.01 22.59
N ILE A 108 -11.30 15.71 22.70
CA ILE A 108 -11.63 15.02 23.96
C ILE A 108 -10.55 14.03 24.38
N ILE A 109 -9.37 14.06 23.76
CA ILE A 109 -8.34 13.03 24.00
C ILE A 109 -7.84 13.03 25.44
N ASP A 110 -7.80 14.19 26.10
CA ASP A 110 -7.45 14.31 27.51
C ASP A 110 -8.48 13.63 28.44
N GLU A 111 -9.76 13.65 28.06
CA GLU A 111 -10.81 12.89 28.77
C GLU A 111 -10.62 11.38 28.54
N ALA A 112 -10.35 11.00 27.28
CA ALA A 112 -10.14 9.60 26.90
C ALA A 112 -8.84 9.01 27.49
N GLN A 113 -7.84 9.82 27.81
CA GLN A 113 -6.54 9.39 28.35
C GLN A 113 -6.65 8.43 29.54
N HIS A 114 -7.64 8.67 30.42
CA HIS A 114 -7.79 7.91 31.65
C HIS A 114 -8.82 6.78 31.54
N ASP A 115 -9.77 6.89 30.61
CA ASP A 115 -10.86 5.92 30.46
C ASP A 115 -11.40 5.88 29.02
N ILE A 116 -10.51 5.57 28.08
CA ILE A 116 -10.85 5.51 26.64
C ILE A 116 -12.00 4.54 26.37
N CYS A 117 -12.08 3.42 27.11
CA CYS A 117 -13.14 2.43 26.94
C CYS A 117 -14.52 3.00 27.32
N SER A 118 -14.64 3.70 28.45
CA SER A 118 -15.89 4.39 28.79
C SER A 118 -16.23 5.50 27.79
N VAL A 119 -15.24 6.29 27.35
CA VAL A 119 -15.46 7.39 26.40
C VAL A 119 -15.94 6.87 25.04
N VAL A 120 -15.29 5.83 24.50
CA VAL A 120 -15.73 5.20 23.24
C VAL A 120 -17.10 4.54 23.38
N ALA A 121 -17.42 3.95 24.54
CA ALA A 121 -18.72 3.34 24.82
C ALA A 121 -19.88 4.34 24.92
N GLN A 122 -19.61 5.65 25.02
CA GLN A 122 -20.67 6.67 24.99
C GLN A 122 -21.45 6.58 23.66
N PRO A 123 -22.80 6.74 23.67
CA PRO A 123 -23.65 6.45 22.50
C PRO A 123 -23.19 7.13 21.20
N LYS A 124 -22.77 8.40 21.29
CA LYS A 124 -22.27 9.15 20.13
C LYS A 124 -21.02 8.52 19.54
N HIS A 125 -20.04 8.17 20.39
CA HIS A 125 -18.78 7.61 19.93
C HIS A 125 -18.97 6.19 19.42
N ALA A 126 -19.69 5.35 20.17
CA ALA A 126 -20.04 3.98 19.78
C ALA A 126 -20.73 3.92 18.40
N GLU A 127 -21.66 4.83 18.11
CA GLU A 127 -22.32 4.89 16.79
C GLU A 127 -21.32 5.20 15.67
N GLN A 128 -20.47 6.22 15.85
CA GLN A 128 -19.50 6.63 14.84
C GLN A 128 -18.44 5.56 14.62
N SER A 129 -17.92 4.99 15.70
CA SER A 129 -17.00 3.85 15.72
C SER A 129 -17.55 2.68 14.91
N THR A 130 -18.81 2.31 15.17
CA THR A 130 -19.50 1.22 14.45
C THR A 130 -19.61 1.53 12.96
N LYS A 131 -19.97 2.76 12.57
CA LYS A 131 -20.07 3.15 11.16
C LYS A 131 -18.71 3.07 10.46
N ILE A 132 -17.65 3.55 11.11
CA ILE A 132 -16.30 3.54 10.54
C ILE A 132 -15.81 2.10 10.36
N VAL A 133 -15.92 1.25 11.38
CA VAL A 133 -15.50 -0.16 11.28
C VAL A 133 -16.31 -0.90 10.22
N ARG A 134 -17.64 -0.77 10.18
CA ARG A 134 -18.46 -1.37 9.09
C ARG A 134 -18.01 -0.90 7.72
N ARG A 135 -17.67 0.38 7.61
CA ARG A 135 -17.23 0.94 6.34
C ARG A 135 -15.88 0.35 5.94
N ILE A 136 -14.90 0.30 6.83
CA ILE A 136 -13.60 -0.34 6.57
C ILE A 136 -13.80 -1.80 6.21
N GLU A 137 -14.57 -2.54 7.00
CA GLU A 137 -14.89 -3.95 6.74
C GLU A 137 -15.52 -4.15 5.35
N SER A 138 -16.47 -3.29 4.95
CA SER A 138 -17.07 -3.34 3.62
C SER A 138 -16.06 -3.12 2.49
N LEU A 139 -14.99 -2.36 2.76
CA LEU A 139 -13.90 -2.08 1.83
C LEU A 139 -12.85 -3.20 1.82
N LEU A 140 -12.64 -3.89 2.94
CA LEU A 140 -11.67 -4.99 3.07
C LEU A 140 -12.25 -6.34 2.60
N ARG A 141 -13.57 -6.57 2.76
CA ARG A 141 -14.29 -7.78 2.32
C ARG A 141 -14.52 -7.84 0.80
N LEU A 142 -13.51 -7.46 0.01
CA LEU A 142 -13.54 -7.61 -1.44
C LEU A 142 -13.22 -9.05 -1.83
N ASP A 143 -13.83 -9.52 -2.93
CA ASP A 143 -13.49 -10.81 -3.56
C ASP A 143 -11.98 -10.93 -3.69
N THR A 144 -11.38 -11.94 -3.07
CA THR A 144 -9.94 -12.19 -3.04
C THR A 144 -9.36 -12.48 -4.43
N ASN A 145 -10.20 -12.78 -5.42
CA ASN A 145 -9.79 -12.91 -6.82
C ASN A 145 -9.57 -11.55 -7.52
N ILE A 146 -9.96 -10.44 -6.89
CA ILE A 146 -9.71 -9.10 -7.43
C ILE A 146 -8.24 -8.74 -7.22
N THR A 147 -7.52 -8.66 -8.34
CA THR A 147 -6.15 -8.14 -8.43
C THR A 147 -6.14 -6.82 -9.20
N TRP A 148 -5.47 -5.80 -8.68
CA TRP A 148 -5.27 -4.53 -9.37
C TRP A 148 -3.92 -4.53 -10.08
N THR A 149 -3.91 -4.97 -11.33
CA THR A 149 -2.68 -4.97 -12.15
C THR A 149 -2.45 -3.64 -12.89
N LYS A 150 -3.44 -2.73 -12.83
CA LYS A 150 -3.44 -1.46 -13.56
C LYS A 150 -3.99 -0.36 -12.67
N PHE A 151 -3.42 0.82 -12.84
CA PHE A 151 -3.94 2.03 -12.26
C PHE A 151 -5.33 2.34 -12.81
N ASP A 152 -6.20 2.77 -11.92
CA ASP A 152 -7.49 3.37 -12.25
C ASP A 152 -8.47 2.53 -13.09
N THR A 153 -8.57 1.23 -12.82
CA THR A 153 -9.50 0.36 -13.56
C THR A 153 -10.89 0.27 -12.97
N ILE A 154 -11.11 0.80 -11.76
CA ILE A 154 -12.38 0.65 -11.05
C ILE A 154 -13.33 1.77 -11.47
N SER A 155 -14.56 1.37 -11.81
CA SER A 155 -15.61 2.32 -12.16
C SER A 155 -15.95 3.20 -10.96
N PRO A 156 -16.15 4.52 -11.17
CA PRO A 156 -16.68 5.39 -10.14
C PRO A 156 -18.09 4.94 -9.70
N ALA A 157 -18.39 5.11 -8.41
CA ALA A 157 -19.65 4.85 -7.74
C ALA A 157 -20.05 6.07 -6.91
N ASP A 158 -21.30 6.14 -6.49
CA ASP A 158 -21.74 7.23 -5.61
C ASP A 158 -21.03 7.16 -4.24
N PRO A 159 -20.73 8.31 -3.61
CA PRO A 159 -20.16 8.35 -2.27
C PRO A 159 -21.06 7.61 -1.28
N VAL A 160 -20.44 6.85 -0.38
CA VAL A 160 -21.19 6.23 0.72
C VAL A 160 -21.39 7.30 1.81
N PRO A 161 -22.59 7.42 2.41
CA PRO A 161 -22.85 8.46 3.40
C PRO A 161 -21.80 8.53 4.51
N ASP A 162 -21.30 7.39 4.98
CA ASP A 162 -20.31 7.31 6.08
C ASP A 162 -18.88 7.73 5.68
N ASP A 163 -18.59 7.96 4.38
CA ASP A 163 -17.27 8.45 3.92
C ASP A 163 -16.94 9.85 4.48
N HIS A 164 -17.92 10.60 5.00
CA HIS A 164 -17.69 11.88 5.69
C HIS A 164 -16.89 11.72 7.01
N LEU A 165 -16.93 10.54 7.61
CA LEU A 165 -16.23 10.23 8.86
C LEU A 165 -14.72 10.06 8.65
N PHE A 166 -14.29 9.77 7.41
CA PHE A 166 -12.91 9.48 7.07
C PHE A 166 -12.11 10.76 6.78
N SER A 167 -10.85 10.74 7.20
CA SER A 167 -9.89 11.80 6.89
C SER A 167 -9.42 11.68 5.45
N ARG A 168 -8.76 12.72 4.91
CA ARG A 168 -8.45 12.84 3.48
C ARG A 168 -6.99 13.17 3.24
N MET A 169 -6.38 12.43 2.32
CA MET A 169 -5.08 12.72 1.72
C MET A 169 -5.33 13.39 0.38
N HIS A 170 -4.86 14.63 0.20
CA HIS A 170 -5.05 15.41 -1.02
C HIS A 170 -3.80 15.38 -1.89
N TYR A 171 -4.01 15.34 -3.20
CA TYR A 171 -2.96 15.25 -4.20
C TYR A 171 -3.15 16.30 -5.28
N HIS A 172 -2.04 16.76 -5.86
CA HIS A 172 -2.02 17.63 -7.02
C HIS A 172 -1.15 17.04 -8.11
N ARG A 173 -1.44 17.38 -9.36
CA ARG A 173 -0.73 16.84 -10.50
C ARG A 173 0.44 17.73 -10.91
N THR A 174 1.58 17.13 -11.16
CA THR A 174 2.75 17.79 -11.76
C THR A 174 3.15 17.05 -13.03
N CYS A 175 3.64 17.80 -14.02
CA CYS A 175 4.01 17.24 -15.31
C CYS A 175 5.45 17.60 -15.67
N TYR A 176 6.17 16.63 -16.21
CA TYR A 176 7.56 16.77 -16.62
C TYR A 176 7.63 17.66 -17.86
N ASP A 177 8.44 18.72 -17.79
CA ASP A 177 8.80 19.58 -18.89
C ASP A 177 10.19 19.17 -19.39
N ALA A 178 10.22 18.43 -20.50
CA ALA A 178 11.46 17.93 -21.08
C ALA A 178 12.41 19.04 -21.55
N LYS A 179 11.92 20.27 -21.79
CA LYS A 179 12.78 21.41 -22.18
C LYS A 179 13.51 21.98 -20.97
N LEU A 180 12.90 21.89 -19.80
CA LEU A 180 13.43 22.41 -18.54
C LEU A 180 14.09 21.32 -17.68
N ASP A 181 13.99 20.05 -18.09
CA ASP A 181 14.40 18.89 -17.30
C ASP A 181 13.82 18.92 -15.87
N ALA A 182 12.55 19.32 -15.74
CA ALA A 182 11.94 19.55 -14.44
C ALA A 182 10.44 19.26 -14.43
N PHE A 183 9.92 18.83 -13.28
CA PHE A 183 8.47 18.77 -13.04
C PHE A 183 7.91 20.16 -12.79
N ARG A 184 6.73 20.44 -13.34
CA ARG A 184 6.00 21.69 -13.20
C ARG A 184 4.58 21.43 -12.70
N PRO A 185 4.00 22.32 -11.88
CA PRO A 185 2.60 22.24 -11.51
C PRO A 185 1.70 22.17 -12.76
N SER A 186 0.68 21.31 -12.69
CA SER A 186 -0.31 21.13 -13.75
C SER A 186 -1.74 21.17 -13.17
N THR A 187 -2.72 21.15 -14.05
CA THR A 187 -4.11 20.90 -13.65
C THR A 187 -4.25 19.43 -13.25
N GLY A 188 -5.10 19.20 -12.26
CA GLY A 188 -5.29 17.89 -11.67
C GLY A 188 -5.35 17.98 -10.16
N ARG A 189 -6.45 17.50 -9.58
CA ARG A 189 -6.62 17.32 -8.14
C ARG A 189 -7.13 15.91 -7.86
N GLY A 190 -6.63 15.32 -6.78
CA GLY A 190 -6.98 13.99 -6.32
C GLY A 190 -7.18 13.99 -4.82
N VAL A 191 -8.00 13.06 -4.35
CA VAL A 191 -8.29 12.86 -2.94
C VAL A 191 -8.41 11.38 -2.67
N GLN A 192 -7.89 10.94 -1.53
CA GLN A 192 -8.04 9.58 -1.03
C GLN A 192 -8.52 9.59 0.40
N LEU A 193 -9.42 8.68 0.74
CA LEU A 193 -9.78 8.47 2.13
C LEU A 193 -8.64 7.80 2.90
N ILE A 194 -8.60 8.04 4.19
CA ILE A 194 -7.79 7.31 5.16
C ILE A 194 -8.63 7.17 6.43
N GLU A 195 -8.50 6.05 7.13
CA GLU A 195 -9.26 5.85 8.35
C GLU A 195 -8.95 6.99 9.31
N PRO A 196 -9.97 7.55 10.00
CA PRO A 196 -9.72 8.58 10.97
C PRO A 196 -8.85 7.96 12.08
N LEU A 197 -8.03 8.76 12.74
CA LEU A 197 -7.17 8.24 13.81
C LEU A 197 -7.95 7.79 15.07
N TRP A 198 -9.28 7.70 15.05
CA TRP A 198 -10.10 7.35 16.21
C TRP A 198 -9.83 5.91 16.68
N GLY A 199 -9.89 5.69 18.00
CA GLY A 199 -9.64 4.34 18.55
C GLY A 199 -8.23 3.81 18.25
N MET A 200 -7.28 4.69 17.99
CA MET A 200 -5.92 4.28 17.71
C MET A 200 -5.22 3.78 18.95
N LEU A 201 -4.32 2.81 18.71
CA LEU A 201 -3.56 1.97 19.63
C LEU A 201 -4.23 0.66 20.02
N ARG A 202 -5.55 0.63 20.30
CA ARG A 202 -6.30 -0.63 20.44
C ARG A 202 -7.74 -0.46 19.98
N ASP A 203 -8.23 -1.45 19.24
CA ASP A 203 -9.59 -1.48 18.70
C ASP A 203 -10.62 -1.46 19.85
N PRO A 204 -11.62 -0.57 19.84
CA PRO A 204 -12.63 -0.54 20.90
C PRO A 204 -13.62 -1.71 20.85
N PHE A 205 -13.64 -2.49 19.78
CA PHE A 205 -14.33 -3.79 19.71
C PHE A 205 -13.52 -4.92 20.36
N ASP A 206 -12.27 -4.64 20.70
CA ASP A 206 -11.34 -5.62 21.23
C ASP A 206 -11.59 -5.93 22.72
N GLY A 207 -11.13 -7.10 23.15
CA GLY A 207 -11.28 -7.59 24.52
C GLY A 207 -10.54 -6.76 25.58
N TRP A 208 -9.62 -5.86 25.19
CA TRP A 208 -8.92 -4.95 26.11
C TRP A 208 -9.88 -4.05 26.90
N CYS A 209 -11.04 -3.69 26.32
CA CYS A 209 -12.08 -2.94 27.03
C CYS A 209 -13.00 -3.80 27.92
N GLY A 210 -12.77 -5.12 27.97
CA GLY A 210 -13.53 -6.04 28.82
C GLY A 210 -15.05 -5.90 28.63
N ALA A 211 -15.77 -5.63 29.71
CA ALA A 211 -17.23 -5.45 29.68
C ALA A 211 -17.69 -4.16 28.95
N GLN A 212 -16.79 -3.21 28.72
CA GLN A 212 -17.06 -1.95 28.04
C GLN A 212 -16.74 -2.00 26.55
N ARG A 213 -16.24 -3.14 26.04
CA ARG A 213 -15.97 -3.30 24.62
C ARG A 213 -17.23 -3.04 23.80
N LEU A 214 -17.08 -2.36 22.67
CA LEU A 214 -18.16 -2.21 21.73
C LEU A 214 -18.56 -3.57 21.18
N THR A 215 -19.84 -3.73 20.88
CA THR A 215 -20.36 -4.92 20.22
C THR A 215 -21.05 -4.50 18.95
N MET A 216 -20.83 -5.28 17.90
CA MET A 216 -21.48 -5.07 16.62
C MET A 216 -22.06 -6.41 16.15
N PRO A 217 -23.35 -6.47 15.76
CA PRO A 217 -23.92 -7.66 15.16
C PRO A 217 -23.10 -8.08 13.95
N ASP A 218 -22.84 -9.38 13.82
CA ASP A 218 -22.11 -9.99 12.70
C ASP A 218 -20.63 -9.56 12.56
N TRP A 219 -20.09 -8.86 13.58
CA TRP A 219 -18.66 -8.64 13.71
C TRP A 219 -17.99 -9.92 14.17
N ASP A 220 -17.46 -10.65 13.22
CA ASP A 220 -16.60 -11.81 13.45
C ASP A 220 -15.19 -11.29 13.67
N SER A 221 -14.86 -10.88 14.89
CA SER A 221 -13.49 -10.52 15.25
C SER A 221 -12.65 -11.79 15.15
N ARG A 222 -12.00 -11.98 13.99
CA ARG A 222 -11.14 -13.16 13.77
C ARG A 222 -9.93 -13.12 14.69
N ASP A 223 -9.55 -11.90 15.08
CA ASP A 223 -8.38 -11.56 15.89
C ASP A 223 -8.81 -10.73 17.10
N GLU A 224 -9.41 -11.39 18.10
CA GLU A 224 -9.45 -10.78 19.44
C GLU A 224 -7.99 -10.44 19.84
N TYR A 225 -7.77 -9.21 20.27
CA TYR A 225 -6.54 -8.61 20.83
C TYR A 225 -5.53 -7.99 19.84
N GLN A 226 -5.73 -8.11 18.51
CA GLN A 226 -4.77 -7.65 17.49
C GLN A 226 -5.43 -7.13 16.20
N SER A 227 -6.50 -6.34 16.33
CA SER A 227 -7.36 -5.98 15.19
C SER A 227 -6.67 -5.06 14.17
N LYS A 228 -5.90 -5.66 13.26
CA LYS A 228 -5.37 -5.05 12.01
C LYS A 228 -6.48 -4.80 11.01
N GLU A 229 -7.70 -5.27 11.30
CA GLU A 229 -8.90 -5.18 10.46
C GLU A 229 -9.42 -3.74 10.31
N ALA A 230 -8.96 -2.81 11.17
CA ALA A 230 -9.26 -1.38 11.04
C ALA A 230 -8.24 -0.60 10.20
N ILE A 231 -7.16 -1.23 9.73
CA ILE A 231 -6.16 -0.55 8.88
C ILE A 231 -6.71 -0.48 7.45
N MET A 232 -6.63 0.69 6.81
CA MET A 232 -7.05 0.88 5.42
C MET A 232 -5.86 1.23 4.52
N PRO A 233 -5.15 0.21 4.00
CA PRO A 233 -4.04 0.42 3.06
C PRO A 233 -4.50 1.16 1.81
N MET A 234 -3.56 1.80 1.09
CA MET A 234 -3.88 2.67 -0.04
C MET A 234 -4.73 1.98 -1.11
N GLY A 235 -4.52 0.69 -1.40
CA GLY A 235 -5.29 -0.02 -2.43
C GLY A 235 -6.78 -0.22 -2.06
N PHE A 236 -7.10 -0.25 -0.77
CA PHE A 236 -8.46 -0.43 -0.26
C PHE A 236 -9.18 0.89 -0.01
N ALA A 237 -8.43 1.98 0.07
CA ALA A 237 -8.98 3.29 0.37
C ALA A 237 -9.69 3.91 -0.84
N PRO A 238 -10.97 4.30 -0.70
CA PRO A 238 -11.68 4.99 -1.76
C PRO A 238 -10.94 6.26 -2.20
N TYR A 239 -10.92 6.50 -3.49
CA TYR A 239 -10.25 7.66 -4.06
C TYR A 239 -11.01 8.26 -5.21
N ALA A 240 -10.72 9.53 -5.49
CA ALA A 240 -11.34 10.25 -6.58
C ALA A 240 -10.39 11.33 -7.10
N TYR A 241 -10.44 11.62 -8.40
CA TYR A 241 -9.59 12.64 -9.00
C TYR A 241 -10.20 13.20 -10.30
N ASP A 242 -9.84 14.43 -10.62
CA ASP A 242 -10.10 15.07 -11.91
C ASP A 242 -8.80 15.70 -12.41
N ALA A 243 -8.27 15.17 -13.51
CA ALA A 243 -7.04 15.62 -14.15
C ALA A 243 -7.13 17.05 -14.73
N LYS A 244 -8.33 17.65 -14.78
CA LYS A 244 -8.58 19.02 -15.26
C LYS A 244 -8.92 19.99 -14.13
N ALA A 245 -9.15 19.51 -12.91
CA ALA A 245 -9.48 20.39 -11.79
C ALA A 245 -8.31 21.33 -11.46
N THR A 246 -8.61 22.61 -11.29
CA THR A 246 -7.64 23.68 -11.00
C THR A 246 -7.54 23.99 -9.50
N SER A 247 -8.55 23.60 -8.71
CA SER A 247 -8.60 23.81 -7.26
C SER A 247 -9.29 22.66 -6.52
N PRO A 248 -9.03 22.48 -5.20
CA PRO A 248 -9.75 21.51 -4.38
C PRO A 248 -11.27 21.75 -4.37
N LEU A 249 -11.72 23.01 -4.32
CA LEU A 249 -13.14 23.36 -4.35
C LEU A 249 -13.81 22.93 -5.67
N GLU A 250 -13.09 23.06 -6.79
CA GLU A 250 -13.57 22.57 -8.09
C GLU A 250 -13.67 21.04 -8.10
N LEU A 251 -12.68 20.35 -7.51
CA LEU A 251 -12.72 18.91 -7.34
C LEU A 251 -13.98 18.48 -6.55
N THR A 252 -14.23 19.07 -5.37
CA THR A 252 -15.40 18.77 -4.54
C THR A 252 -16.73 19.04 -5.27
N ARG A 253 -16.80 20.11 -6.08
CA ARG A 253 -18.02 20.42 -6.85
C ARG A 253 -18.27 19.49 -8.01
N LYS A 254 -17.21 18.96 -8.65
CA LYS A 254 -17.31 18.10 -9.83
C LYS A 254 -17.38 16.62 -9.51
N LEU A 255 -16.73 16.20 -8.43
CA LEU A 255 -16.68 14.80 -8.04
C LEU A 255 -17.91 14.46 -7.22
N HIS A 256 -18.90 13.93 -7.92
CA HIS A 256 -20.04 13.25 -7.32
C HIS A 256 -19.82 11.74 -7.22
N THR A 257 -18.64 11.24 -7.59
CA THR A 257 -18.35 9.80 -7.63
C THR A 257 -16.96 9.49 -7.10
N TRP A 258 -16.83 8.31 -6.50
CA TRP A 258 -15.64 7.75 -5.88
C TRP A 258 -15.33 6.40 -6.49
N ARG A 259 -14.05 6.07 -6.61
CA ARG A 259 -13.63 4.70 -6.87
C ARG A 259 -13.48 4.02 -5.52
N PRO A 260 -14.26 2.97 -5.21
CA PRO A 260 -14.29 2.39 -3.88
C PRO A 260 -12.98 1.69 -3.48
N HIS A 261 -12.16 1.29 -4.45
CA HIS A 261 -10.88 0.61 -4.24
C HIS A 261 -10.05 0.68 -5.53
N GLY A 262 -8.81 0.16 -5.51
CA GLY A 262 -7.92 0.08 -6.68
C GLY A 262 -6.59 0.79 -6.46
N LEU A 263 -5.72 0.72 -7.48
CA LEU A 263 -4.46 1.50 -7.47
C LEU A 263 -4.73 2.93 -7.92
N PRO A 264 -4.62 3.94 -7.03
CA PRO A 264 -4.79 5.31 -7.44
C PRO A 264 -3.61 5.78 -8.31
N PRO A 265 -3.78 6.86 -9.09
CA PRO A 265 -2.72 7.42 -9.93
C PRO A 265 -1.47 7.92 -9.18
N TRP A 266 -1.52 8.12 -7.86
CA TRP A 266 -0.39 8.52 -7.02
C TRP A 266 0.31 7.37 -6.31
N HIS A 267 -0.13 6.12 -6.49
CA HIS A 267 0.45 4.95 -5.82
C HIS A 267 1.97 4.83 -6.03
N SER A 268 2.45 5.15 -7.22
CA SER A 268 3.88 5.15 -7.54
C SER A 268 4.09 6.00 -8.77
N HIS A 269 5.32 6.45 -9.01
CA HIS A 269 5.60 7.22 -10.20
C HIS A 269 6.95 6.88 -10.81
N LEU A 270 7.00 6.96 -12.14
CA LEU A 270 8.25 6.86 -12.87
C LEU A 270 9.17 8.03 -12.53
N THR A 271 10.45 7.72 -12.37
CA THR A 271 11.50 8.71 -12.09
C THR A 271 12.29 8.97 -13.38
N PRO A 272 12.41 10.24 -13.83
CA PRO A 272 13.27 10.57 -14.96
C PRO A 272 14.73 10.31 -14.59
N SER A 273 15.45 9.68 -15.50
CA SER A 273 16.86 9.31 -15.35
C SER A 273 17.55 9.58 -16.69
N GLN A 274 18.82 9.97 -16.64
CA GLN A 274 19.59 10.26 -17.85
C GLN A 274 20.13 8.95 -18.42
N ASP A 275 19.96 8.72 -19.72
CA ASP A 275 20.53 7.54 -20.37
C ASP A 275 22.06 7.53 -20.20
N ALA A 276 22.58 6.46 -19.58
CA ALA A 276 24.00 6.26 -19.32
C ALA A 276 24.85 6.24 -20.61
N HIS A 277 24.23 6.02 -21.78
CA HIS A 277 24.92 5.99 -23.07
C HIS A 277 25.19 7.39 -23.66
N GLY A 278 24.94 8.47 -22.90
CA GLY A 278 25.37 9.83 -23.26
C GLY A 278 24.54 10.48 -24.37
N GLY A 279 23.36 9.92 -24.69
CA GLY A 279 22.47 10.43 -25.73
C GLY A 279 21.64 11.66 -25.33
N GLY A 280 21.76 12.16 -24.09
CA GLY A 280 20.94 13.25 -23.56
C GLY A 280 19.44 12.94 -23.52
N MET A 281 19.07 11.65 -23.57
CA MET A 281 17.69 11.21 -23.57
C MET A 281 17.25 10.86 -22.15
N THR A 282 16.15 11.48 -21.70
CA THR A 282 15.48 11.11 -20.45
C THR A 282 14.81 9.75 -20.62
N VAL A 283 15.27 8.76 -19.86
CA VAL A 283 14.58 7.49 -19.64
C VAL A 283 13.77 7.56 -18.35
N PHE A 284 12.74 6.73 -18.23
CA PHE A 284 11.88 6.70 -17.05
C PHE A 284 12.03 5.35 -16.35
N GLU A 285 12.51 5.38 -15.12
CA GLU A 285 12.71 4.17 -14.31
C GLU A 285 11.37 3.74 -13.69
N LYS A 286 11.10 2.43 -13.73
CA LYS A 286 9.94 1.85 -13.05
C LYS A 286 10.12 1.96 -11.54
N PRO A 287 9.10 2.41 -10.79
CA PRO A 287 9.12 2.36 -9.33
C PRO A 287 9.10 0.91 -8.84
N ARG A 288 9.64 0.70 -7.63
CA ARG A 288 9.58 -0.57 -6.93
C ARG A 288 8.54 -0.52 -5.81
N ASN A 289 7.94 -1.66 -5.52
CA ASN A 289 7.18 -1.86 -4.29
C ASN A 289 8.13 -2.41 -3.22
N ILE A 290 8.31 -1.70 -2.12
CA ILE A 290 9.25 -2.06 -1.06
C ILE A 290 8.47 -2.24 0.23
N PHE A 291 8.76 -3.33 0.93
CA PHE A 291 8.31 -3.54 2.30
C PHE A 291 9.49 -3.68 3.24
N VAL A 292 9.42 -3.02 4.39
CA VAL A 292 10.38 -3.13 5.48
C VAL A 292 9.64 -3.33 6.79
N ASP A 293 9.99 -4.39 7.50
CA ASP A 293 9.51 -4.70 8.84
C ASP A 293 10.67 -4.51 9.83
N LEU A 294 10.59 -3.47 10.66
CA LEU A 294 11.53 -3.24 11.76
C LEU A 294 10.96 -3.83 13.05
N GLY A 295 11.62 -4.86 13.56
CA GLY A 295 11.13 -5.73 14.63
C GLY A 295 10.21 -6.81 14.09
N SER A 296 10.77 -7.59 13.17
CA SER A 296 10.05 -8.65 12.48
C SER A 296 10.21 -9.97 13.22
N SER A 297 9.09 -10.64 13.50
CA SER A 297 9.12 -12.07 13.83
C SER A 297 9.44 -12.92 12.58
N TYR A 298 9.37 -14.25 12.68
CA TYR A 298 9.36 -15.05 11.45
C TYR A 298 8.17 -14.68 10.56
N PHE A 299 8.28 -14.89 9.24
CA PHE A 299 7.27 -14.49 8.26
C PHE A 299 5.84 -14.96 8.63
N GLY A 300 5.69 -16.22 9.06
CA GLY A 300 4.45 -16.83 9.53
C GLY A 300 4.17 -16.68 11.03
N GLY A 301 4.94 -15.85 11.74
CA GLY A 301 4.85 -15.59 13.16
C GLY A 301 5.80 -16.45 14.00
N TRP A 302 5.82 -16.21 15.32
CA TRP A 302 6.68 -16.92 16.31
C TRP A 302 6.46 -18.42 16.42
N ALA A 303 5.48 -18.96 15.70
CA ALA A 303 5.21 -20.37 15.69
C ALA A 303 6.39 -21.12 15.04
N GLY A 304 7.09 -21.93 15.84
CA GLY A 304 8.27 -22.68 15.41
C GLY A 304 8.00 -23.63 14.23
N PRO A 305 9.06 -24.24 13.66
CA PRO A 305 8.93 -25.13 12.52
C PRO A 305 7.91 -26.26 12.81
N GLY A 306 6.91 -26.40 11.93
CA GLY A 306 5.87 -27.43 12.04
C GLY A 306 4.54 -26.97 12.62
N VAL A 307 4.42 -25.72 13.08
CA VAL A 307 3.10 -25.13 13.32
C VAL A 307 2.49 -24.73 11.97
N ALA A 308 1.23 -25.09 11.75
CA ALA A 308 0.55 -24.81 10.49
C ALA A 308 0.62 -23.31 10.17
N VAL A 309 1.06 -23.00 8.94
CA VAL A 309 1.10 -21.66 8.36
C VAL A 309 -0.30 -21.05 8.47
N GLY A 310 -0.53 -20.17 9.44
CA GLY A 310 -1.83 -19.52 9.70
C GLY A 310 -2.38 -19.69 11.12
N ALA A 311 -1.65 -20.31 12.04
CA ALA A 311 -2.09 -20.45 13.43
C ALA A 311 -1.75 -19.24 14.34
N SER A 312 -0.95 -18.28 13.86
CA SER A 312 -0.54 -17.10 14.63
C SER A 312 -0.93 -15.82 13.90
N ASN A 313 -1.94 -15.12 14.43
CA ASN A 313 -2.41 -13.84 13.90
C ASN A 313 -1.42 -12.69 14.17
N ALA A 314 -0.40 -12.94 15.00
CA ALA A 314 0.72 -12.04 15.29
C ALA A 314 1.76 -11.94 14.15
N ALA A 315 1.62 -12.68 13.06
CA ALA A 315 2.57 -12.68 11.95
C ALA A 315 2.44 -11.41 11.08
N SER A 316 3.12 -10.32 11.46
CA SER A 316 3.16 -9.06 10.69
C SER A 316 3.52 -9.31 9.23
N GLY A 317 4.62 -10.02 9.00
CA GLY A 317 5.17 -10.19 7.66
C GLY A 317 4.19 -10.83 6.68
N ARG A 318 3.54 -11.92 7.10
CA ARG A 318 2.49 -12.55 6.32
C ARG A 318 1.30 -11.64 6.08
N TRP A 319 0.84 -10.88 7.07
CA TRP A 319 -0.30 -9.97 6.89
C TRP A 319 -0.02 -8.94 5.79
N PHE A 320 1.15 -8.31 5.78
CA PHE A 320 1.53 -7.37 4.71
C PHE A 320 1.65 -8.07 3.36
N TYR A 321 2.26 -9.23 3.33
CA TYR A 321 2.35 -10.00 2.10
C TYR A 321 0.94 -10.31 1.56
N ASP A 322 0.07 -10.93 2.35
CA ASP A 322 -1.27 -11.33 1.91
C ASP A 322 -2.11 -10.09 1.52
N THR A 323 -2.02 -9.00 2.28
CA THR A 323 -2.82 -7.78 2.07
C THR A 323 -2.47 -7.06 0.77
N TYR A 324 -1.18 -6.90 0.44
CA TYR A 324 -0.75 -6.20 -0.78
C TYR A 324 -0.61 -7.15 -1.97
N HIS A 325 -0.05 -8.35 -1.76
CA HIS A 325 0.18 -9.33 -2.83
C HIS A 325 -1.13 -9.84 -3.42
N ALA A 326 -2.12 -10.23 -2.60
CA ALA A 326 -3.41 -10.74 -3.09
C ALA A 326 -4.16 -9.70 -3.94
N ARG A 327 -3.77 -8.43 -3.84
CA ARG A 327 -4.37 -7.31 -4.57
C ARG A 327 -3.55 -6.84 -5.77
N GLY A 328 -2.56 -7.62 -6.20
CA GLY A 328 -1.75 -7.30 -7.37
C GLY A 328 -0.66 -6.25 -7.12
N GLN A 329 -0.28 -6.04 -5.85
CA GLN A 329 0.84 -5.19 -5.44
C GLN A 329 1.96 -6.06 -4.83
N PRO A 330 2.58 -6.98 -5.60
CA PRO A 330 3.70 -7.75 -5.08
C PRO A 330 4.87 -6.81 -4.75
N PHE A 331 5.64 -7.16 -3.72
CA PHE A 331 6.86 -6.44 -3.37
C PHE A 331 8.02 -6.87 -4.26
N ASP A 332 8.81 -5.91 -4.74
CA ASP A 332 10.08 -6.14 -5.43
C ASP A 332 11.25 -6.29 -4.43
N THR A 333 11.05 -5.84 -3.19
CA THR A 333 12.03 -5.93 -2.10
C THR A 333 11.29 -6.10 -0.78
N TYR A 334 11.72 -7.09 -0.01
CA TYR A 334 11.14 -7.40 1.30
C TYR A 334 12.27 -7.49 2.32
N VAL A 335 12.31 -6.59 3.29
CA VAL A 335 13.35 -6.55 4.31
C VAL A 335 12.72 -6.78 5.67
N ALA A 336 13.21 -7.79 6.39
CA ALA A 336 12.85 -8.05 7.78
C ALA A 336 14.08 -7.77 8.65
N VAL A 337 13.92 -6.96 9.69
CA VAL A 337 14.97 -6.64 10.63
C VAL A 337 14.53 -7.10 12.01
N GLU A 338 15.37 -7.88 12.68
CA GLU A 338 15.06 -8.40 14.02
C GLU A 338 16.26 -8.20 14.95
N VAL A 339 15.96 -7.74 16.18
CA VAL A 339 16.97 -7.55 17.23
C VAL A 339 17.33 -8.91 17.82
N ASP A 340 16.34 -9.79 17.97
CA ASP A 340 16.51 -11.16 18.39
C ASP A 340 17.08 -12.03 17.28
N HIS A 341 17.82 -13.06 17.68
CA HIS A 341 18.45 -13.93 16.72
C HIS A 341 17.45 -14.98 16.19
N LEU A 342 16.89 -14.74 15.00
CA LEU A 342 16.08 -15.73 14.29
C LEU A 342 16.95 -16.79 13.59
N ASP A 343 16.49 -18.05 13.54
CA ASP A 343 17.15 -19.09 12.74
C ASP A 343 16.87 -18.84 11.25
N PRO A 344 17.90 -18.60 10.40
CA PRO A 344 17.69 -18.30 8.99
C PRO A 344 17.04 -19.45 8.21
N THR A 345 17.26 -20.70 8.61
CA THR A 345 16.65 -21.88 7.98
C THR A 345 15.16 -21.92 8.25
N VAL A 346 14.76 -21.65 9.49
CA VAL A 346 13.34 -21.56 9.87
C VAL A 346 12.69 -20.39 9.14
N ALA A 347 13.31 -19.20 9.15
CA ALA A 347 12.79 -18.03 8.45
C ALA A 347 12.56 -18.30 6.96
N GLN A 348 13.55 -18.87 6.26
CA GLN A 348 13.44 -19.21 4.84
C GLN A 348 12.37 -20.27 4.57
N SER A 349 12.20 -21.25 5.46
CA SER A 349 11.21 -22.33 5.27
C SER A 349 9.76 -21.85 5.32
N GLN A 350 9.50 -20.66 5.89
CA GLN A 350 8.17 -20.07 5.98
C GLN A 350 7.81 -19.17 4.80
N LEU A 351 8.78 -18.84 3.94
CA LEU A 351 8.56 -17.90 2.84
C LEU A 351 7.72 -18.53 1.73
N PRO A 352 6.73 -17.81 1.17
CA PRO A 352 6.10 -18.19 -0.07
C PRO A 352 7.12 -18.16 -1.22
N PRO A 353 6.93 -18.97 -2.28
CA PRO A 353 7.96 -19.19 -3.31
C PRO A 353 8.45 -17.94 -4.04
N ASP A 354 7.59 -16.93 -4.20
CA ASP A 354 7.88 -15.67 -4.89
C ASP A 354 8.71 -14.68 -4.05
N LEU A 355 8.74 -14.84 -2.72
CA LEU A 355 9.62 -14.06 -1.85
C LEU A 355 11.06 -14.62 -1.82
N VAL A 356 11.29 -15.84 -2.31
CA VAL A 356 12.62 -16.44 -2.36
C VAL A 356 13.51 -15.64 -3.31
N GLY A 357 14.58 -15.06 -2.75
CA GLY A 357 15.56 -14.24 -3.48
C GLY A 357 15.33 -12.73 -3.40
N ILE A 358 14.15 -12.29 -2.94
CA ILE A 358 13.87 -10.86 -2.66
C ILE A 358 13.69 -10.56 -1.18
N TYR A 359 13.47 -11.59 -0.35
CA TYR A 359 13.44 -11.50 1.10
C TYR A 359 14.85 -11.40 1.68
N ASN A 360 15.10 -10.35 2.47
CA ASN A 360 16.36 -10.06 3.14
C ASN A 360 16.13 -10.00 4.64
N LEU A 361 16.77 -10.92 5.37
CA LEU A 361 16.75 -10.94 6.84
C LEU A 361 18.00 -10.26 7.39
N ILE A 362 17.81 -9.23 8.21
CA ILE A 362 18.86 -8.54 8.95
C ILE A 362 18.69 -8.89 10.44
N ASN A 363 19.35 -9.97 10.87
CA ASN A 363 19.40 -10.39 12.28
C ASN A 363 20.50 -9.64 13.03
N THR A 364 20.42 -8.31 13.04
CA THR A 364 21.37 -7.47 13.76
C THR A 364 20.65 -6.20 14.22
N PRO A 365 20.83 -5.80 15.50
CA PRO A 365 20.24 -4.57 16.00
C PRO A 365 20.61 -3.37 15.13
N LEU A 366 19.62 -2.53 14.81
CA LEU A 366 19.86 -1.23 14.20
C LEU A 366 20.36 -0.25 15.25
N THR A 367 21.04 0.80 14.79
CA THR A 367 21.52 1.89 15.63
C THR A 367 20.88 3.21 15.22
N MET A 368 21.01 4.22 16.08
CA MET A 368 20.65 5.60 15.75
C MET A 368 21.88 6.51 15.56
N ASP A 369 23.08 5.94 15.63
CA ASP A 369 24.34 6.67 15.55
C ASP A 369 24.60 7.15 14.11
N GLU A 370 24.91 8.44 13.95
CA GLU A 370 25.24 9.00 12.64
C GLU A 370 26.53 8.37 12.08
N GLY A 371 26.53 8.03 10.80
CA GLY A 371 27.67 7.42 10.12
C GLY A 371 27.81 5.91 10.31
N ASP A 372 27.04 5.30 11.22
CA ASP A 372 26.95 3.84 11.30
C ASP A 372 26.24 3.28 10.06
N LYS A 373 26.79 2.20 9.50
CA LYS A 373 26.15 1.45 8.42
C LYS A 373 24.81 0.83 8.86
N LEU A 374 24.61 0.59 10.16
CA LEU A 374 23.37 0.06 10.73
C LEU A 374 22.43 1.16 11.26
N ASN A 375 22.74 2.43 10.98
CA ASN A 375 21.82 3.52 11.29
C ASN A 375 20.46 3.27 10.61
N ALA A 376 19.38 3.22 11.40
CA ALA A 376 18.05 2.85 10.91
C ALA A 376 17.54 3.80 9.82
N VAL A 377 17.63 5.11 10.03
CA VAL A 377 17.21 6.13 9.06
C VAL A 377 18.08 6.05 7.79
N GLY A 378 19.38 5.84 7.97
CA GLY A 378 20.32 5.61 6.88
C GLY A 378 19.99 4.36 6.06
N LEU A 379 19.52 3.29 6.69
CA LEU A 379 19.05 2.08 6.02
C LEU A 379 17.83 2.38 5.14
N LEU A 380 16.81 3.03 5.70
CA LEU A 380 15.58 3.40 4.98
C LEU A 380 15.91 4.21 3.71
N LYS A 381 16.86 5.16 3.81
CA LYS A 381 17.32 5.99 2.67
C LYS A 381 18.15 5.24 1.62
N ARG A 382 18.78 4.12 1.97
CA ARG A 382 19.59 3.33 1.02
C ARG A 382 18.77 2.30 0.26
N ILE A 383 17.72 1.77 0.88
CA ILE A 383 16.89 0.73 0.28
C ILE A 383 15.82 1.31 -0.64
N SER A 384 15.35 2.53 -0.34
CA SER A 384 14.31 3.25 -1.10
C SER A 384 14.90 4.42 -1.89
N LYS A 385 14.21 4.83 -2.95
CA LYS A 385 14.45 6.08 -3.66
C LYS A 385 13.14 6.81 -3.90
N PRO A 386 13.16 8.14 -4.13
CA PRO A 386 11.95 8.87 -4.51
C PRO A 386 11.26 8.22 -5.73
N GLY A 387 9.97 7.98 -5.60
CA GLY A 387 9.12 7.37 -6.63
C GLY A 387 8.79 5.90 -6.40
N ASP A 388 9.59 5.17 -5.62
CA ASP A 388 9.22 3.84 -5.12
C ASP A 388 7.93 3.94 -4.28
N PHE A 389 7.15 2.87 -4.24
CA PHE A 389 6.06 2.70 -3.27
C PHE A 389 6.61 1.95 -2.05
N PHE A 390 6.70 2.63 -0.91
CA PHE A 390 7.36 2.10 0.27
C PHE A 390 6.41 1.98 1.46
N VAL A 391 6.22 0.75 1.92
CA VAL A 391 5.52 0.37 3.14
C VAL A 391 6.54 0.06 4.25
N LEU A 392 6.40 0.71 5.41
CA LEU A 392 7.26 0.53 6.58
C LEU A 392 6.43 0.11 7.79
N LYS A 393 6.73 -1.05 8.39
CA LYS A 393 6.31 -1.39 9.75
C LYS A 393 7.44 -1.05 10.74
N LEU A 394 7.07 -0.46 11.88
CA LEU A 394 7.94 -0.16 13.00
C LEU A 394 7.33 -0.64 14.31
N ASP A 395 7.89 -1.72 14.84
CA ASP A 395 7.48 -2.40 16.06
C ASP A 395 8.65 -3.30 16.50
N ILE A 396 9.68 -2.68 17.07
CA ILE A 396 10.96 -3.27 17.51
C ILE A 396 10.91 -3.67 19.00
N ASP A 397 9.82 -3.35 19.71
CA ASP A 397 9.71 -3.48 21.17
C ASP A 397 10.83 -2.72 21.93
N MET A 398 11.43 -1.70 21.29
CA MET A 398 12.53 -0.92 21.84
C MET A 398 12.37 0.58 21.57
N THR A 399 11.60 1.23 22.44
CA THR A 399 11.29 2.68 22.38
C THR A 399 12.51 3.60 22.22
N PRO A 400 13.68 3.33 22.85
CA PRO A 400 14.90 4.11 22.60
C PRO A 400 15.40 4.12 21.14
N ILE A 401 14.89 3.24 20.27
CA ILE A 401 15.20 3.20 18.84
C ILE A 401 14.00 3.71 18.02
N GLU A 402 12.79 3.22 18.29
CA GLU A 402 11.59 3.54 17.51
C GLU A 402 11.26 5.03 17.53
N VAL A 403 11.19 5.63 18.73
CA VAL A 403 10.82 7.04 18.89
C VAL A 403 11.83 7.95 18.19
N PRO A 404 13.17 7.74 18.30
CA PRO A 404 14.13 8.46 17.49
C PRO A 404 13.97 8.29 15.98
N ILE A 405 13.65 7.10 15.46
CA ILE A 405 13.38 6.89 14.03
C ILE A 405 12.25 7.84 13.57
N ILE A 406 11.16 7.87 14.32
CA ILE A 406 10.02 8.69 13.91
C ILE A 406 10.29 10.18 14.13
N LYS A 407 10.93 10.57 15.23
CA LYS A 407 11.36 11.96 15.45
C LYS A 407 12.24 12.46 14.30
N ASN A 408 13.11 11.62 13.76
CA ASN A 408 13.88 11.96 12.55
C ASN A 408 12.98 12.17 11.33
N MET A 409 11.99 11.31 11.08
CA MET A 409 11.02 11.51 10.00
C MET A 409 10.14 12.75 10.19
N LEU A 410 9.83 13.15 11.42
CA LEU A 410 9.10 14.38 11.70
C LEU A 410 9.99 15.63 11.56
N ALA A 411 11.26 15.55 11.94
CA ALA A 411 12.19 16.67 11.90
C ALA A 411 12.79 16.92 10.50
N ASP A 412 12.85 15.90 9.64
CA ASP A 412 13.46 16.04 8.32
C ASP A 412 12.62 16.90 7.35
N ASP A 413 13.21 17.21 6.19
CA ASP A 413 12.54 17.92 5.11
C ASP A 413 12.34 16.97 3.93
N PRO A 414 11.09 16.52 3.64
CA PRO A 414 10.83 15.61 2.54
C PRO A 414 11.35 16.16 1.20
N ALA A 415 11.23 17.47 0.97
CA ALA A 415 11.66 18.11 -0.27
C ALA A 415 13.18 18.15 -0.45
N LYS A 416 13.95 17.90 0.62
CA LYS A 416 15.43 17.81 0.61
C LYS A 416 15.94 16.37 0.71
N GLY A 417 15.11 15.37 0.44
CA GLY A 417 15.51 13.96 0.51
C GLY A 417 15.63 13.44 1.95
N GLY A 418 14.76 13.93 2.84
CA GLY A 418 14.47 13.29 4.11
C GLY A 418 13.98 11.85 3.92
N ALA A 419 14.11 11.01 4.94
CA ALA A 419 13.58 9.64 4.91
C ALA A 419 12.05 9.64 4.80
N SER A 420 11.39 10.64 5.38
CA SER A 420 9.93 10.80 5.28
C SER A 420 9.43 10.97 3.84
N ALA A 421 10.27 11.47 2.92
CA ALA A 421 9.91 11.62 1.50
C ALA A 421 9.73 10.29 0.77
N ASN A 422 10.30 9.22 1.34
CA ASN A 422 10.35 7.92 0.69
C ASN A 422 9.29 6.96 1.23
N VAL A 423 8.64 7.24 2.36
CA VAL A 423 7.67 6.33 3.00
C VAL A 423 6.26 6.75 2.62
N ASP A 424 5.53 5.87 1.93
CA ASP A 424 4.15 6.12 1.53
C ASP A 424 3.16 5.64 2.59
N GLU A 425 3.42 4.46 3.17
CA GLU A 425 2.62 3.87 4.24
C GLU A 425 3.48 3.49 5.43
N LEU A 426 3.02 3.84 6.62
CA LEU A 426 3.74 3.62 7.88
C LEU A 426 2.80 2.98 8.90
N MET A 427 3.17 1.81 9.42
CA MET A 427 2.45 1.10 10.48
C MET A 427 3.34 1.10 11.71
N VAL A 428 2.86 1.67 12.82
CA VAL A 428 3.67 1.85 14.03
C VAL A 428 2.91 1.32 15.23
N GLU A 429 3.51 0.40 15.99
CA GLU A 429 3.01 0.08 17.33
C GLU A 429 3.58 1.10 18.31
N HIS A 430 2.86 2.21 18.47
CA HIS A 430 3.37 3.29 19.30
C HIS A 430 3.07 3.01 20.76
N HIS A 431 4.08 2.55 21.48
CA HIS A 431 4.04 2.37 22.93
C HIS A 431 3.90 3.73 23.66
N VAL A 432 2.69 4.07 24.09
CA VAL A 432 2.32 5.22 24.95
C VAL A 432 1.65 4.81 26.27
N VAL A 433 1.65 5.71 27.24
CA VAL A 433 1.07 5.44 28.56
C VAL A 433 -0.43 5.66 28.53
N TYR A 434 -1.24 4.58 28.50
CA TYR A 434 -2.69 4.64 28.74
C TYR A 434 -3.26 3.26 29.14
N SER A 435 -4.44 3.27 29.78
CA SER A 435 -4.97 2.12 30.55
C SER A 435 -5.02 0.77 29.78
N PRO A 436 -5.58 0.69 28.54
CA PRO A 436 -5.53 -0.54 27.74
C PRO A 436 -4.14 -1.08 27.44
N MET A 437 -3.11 -0.24 27.34
CA MET A 437 -1.76 -0.69 27.01
C MET A 437 -0.87 -0.91 28.23
N THR A 438 -1.14 -0.20 29.35
CA THR A 438 -0.43 -0.47 30.61
C THR A 438 -1.00 -1.67 31.34
N GLY A 439 -2.26 -2.07 31.08
CA GLY A 439 -2.94 -3.21 31.67
C GLY A 439 -3.09 -3.13 33.20
N PRO A 440 -3.94 -3.97 33.82
CA PRO A 440 -3.99 -4.10 35.27
C PRO A 440 -2.90 -5.04 35.79
N GLY A 441 -1.93 -4.49 36.52
CA GLY A 441 -0.99 -5.27 37.33
C GLY A 441 0.47 -5.22 36.87
N PRO A 442 1.42 -5.61 37.74
CA PRO A 442 2.86 -5.53 37.49
C PRO A 442 3.37 -6.56 36.46
N GLU A 443 2.53 -7.50 36.04
CA GLU A 443 2.88 -8.55 35.07
C GLU A 443 2.58 -8.13 33.62
N HIS A 444 1.92 -7.00 33.40
CA HIS A 444 1.77 -6.48 32.05
C HIS A 444 3.15 -6.04 31.52
N PRO A 445 3.57 -6.42 30.31
CA PRO A 445 4.90 -6.09 29.77
C PRO A 445 5.21 -4.59 29.83
N TRP A 446 4.14 -3.77 29.81
CA TRP A 446 4.17 -2.32 29.77
C TRP A 446 3.61 -1.65 31.04
N GLY A 447 3.49 -2.36 32.16
CA GLY A 447 2.83 -1.86 33.38
C GLY A 447 3.49 -0.65 34.07
N ASN A 448 4.69 -0.25 33.65
CA ASN A 448 5.48 0.84 34.25
C ASN A 448 6.14 1.75 33.20
N LEU A 449 5.40 2.13 32.15
CA LEU A 449 5.90 3.11 31.18
C LEU A 449 6.01 4.50 31.82
N ASP A 450 7.14 5.19 31.62
CA ASP A 450 7.31 6.60 31.99
C ASP A 450 6.66 7.50 30.93
N PRO A 451 5.63 8.30 31.25
CA PRO A 451 5.02 9.23 30.29
C PRO A 451 6.01 10.22 29.67
N ALA A 452 7.12 10.54 30.34
CA ALA A 452 8.16 11.40 29.78
C ALA A 452 8.94 10.74 28.63
N VAL A 453 8.98 9.40 28.59
CA VAL A 453 9.69 8.60 27.57
C VAL A 453 8.73 8.14 26.48
N PHE A 454 7.57 7.62 26.88
CA PHE A 454 6.62 6.95 25.99
C PHE A 454 5.49 7.89 25.52
N GLY A 455 5.30 9.05 26.17
CA GLY A 455 4.19 9.95 25.88
C GLY A 455 2.83 9.39 26.32
N ASP A 456 1.78 10.11 25.98
CA ASP A 456 0.38 9.78 26.27
C ASP A 456 -0.43 9.63 24.97
N LEU A 457 -1.75 9.47 25.06
CA LEU A 457 -2.62 9.41 23.88
C LEU A 457 -2.52 10.69 23.05
N ALA A 458 -2.59 11.87 23.69
CA ALA A 458 -2.53 13.15 22.99
C ALA A 458 -1.23 13.28 22.16
N TYR A 459 -0.11 12.84 22.73
CA TYR A 459 1.17 12.73 22.06
C TYR A 459 1.09 11.81 20.84
N SER A 460 0.57 10.59 21.00
CA SER A 460 0.41 9.62 19.90
C SER A 460 -0.45 10.17 18.76
N TYR A 461 -1.60 10.76 19.08
CA TYR A 461 -2.48 11.35 18.07
C TYR A 461 -1.82 12.49 17.31
N THR A 462 -1.15 13.41 18.02
CA THR A 462 -0.41 14.51 17.40
C THR A 462 0.66 13.98 16.46
N PHE A 463 1.39 12.97 16.93
CA PHE A 463 2.42 12.27 16.20
C PHE A 463 1.90 11.69 14.88
N PHE A 464 0.79 10.94 14.89
CA PHE A 464 0.25 10.34 13.67
C PHE A 464 -0.30 11.40 12.71
N ARG A 465 -0.97 12.45 13.23
CA ARG A 465 -1.44 13.58 12.42
C ARG A 465 -0.29 14.31 11.73
N ASP A 466 0.81 14.52 12.43
CA ASP A 466 1.96 15.24 11.87
C ASP A 466 2.69 14.42 10.80
N LEU A 467 2.74 13.09 10.93
CA LEU A 467 3.18 12.20 9.85
C LEU A 467 2.26 12.29 8.63
N ARG A 468 0.93 12.30 8.82
CA ARG A 468 -0.04 12.46 7.72
C ARG A 468 0.09 13.82 7.04
N LYS A 469 0.35 14.88 7.79
CA LYS A 469 0.65 16.22 7.22
C LYS A 469 1.92 16.25 6.37
N LYS A 470 2.83 15.29 6.54
CA LYS A 470 4.01 15.10 5.67
C LYS A 470 3.74 14.25 4.43
N GLY A 471 2.55 13.67 4.30
CA GLY A 471 2.17 12.82 3.18
C GLY A 471 2.29 11.33 3.44
N ILE A 472 2.75 10.93 4.64
CA ILE A 472 2.84 9.54 5.04
C ILE A 472 1.46 9.05 5.48
N ARG A 473 0.93 8.00 4.85
CA ARG A 473 -0.28 7.33 5.34
C ARG A 473 0.08 6.51 6.57
N SER A 474 0.03 7.15 7.73
CA SER A 474 0.39 6.53 9.00
C SER A 474 -0.82 5.86 9.66
N HIS A 475 -0.59 4.65 10.15
CA HIS A 475 -1.57 3.72 10.71
C HIS A 475 -1.07 3.21 12.07
N SER A 476 -1.97 3.11 13.06
CA SER A 476 -1.65 2.39 14.30
C SER A 476 -1.50 0.91 14.00
N TRP A 477 -0.38 0.32 14.41
CA TRP A 477 -0.26 -1.14 14.47
C TRP A 477 -0.69 -1.62 15.86
N PRO A 478 -1.57 -2.64 15.95
CA PRO A 478 -2.10 -3.17 17.20
C PRO A 478 -1.39 -4.45 17.67
#